data_AF-A0A0A1UFM6-F1
#
_entry.id   AF-A0A0A1UFM6-F1
#
_cell.length_a   1.000
_cell.length_b   1.000
_cell.length_c   1.000
_cell.angle_alpha   90.00
_cell.angle_beta   90.00
_cell.angle_gamma   90.00
#
_symmetry.space_group_name_H-M   'P 1'
#
loop_
_entity.id
_entity.type
_entity.pdbx_description
1 polymer ?
#
loop_
_entity_poly.entity_id
_entity_poly.type
_entity_poly.pdbx_seq_one_letter_code
_entity_poly.pdbx_strand_id
1 'polypeptide(L)'
;MCVTTFISKHLFLFFVVPQLVMVFYALTKIGLNECYADREAFKMDGIFALLNPYNWTLVISVLIIGLSCLRKKADGTLVFVVNTLNQFLNGYMFHRSIYYFVGCFKVFLNDKTCSVGNKKLNGISGHFFTAVYFMAIFIRLIKQVDFLPKTSSLVSFEIPRDKTSTFRDILFHMFRLDVTGKGLQKFVLYCLLLSYYFVCLATTCLTLFHGYHTPLQVIYGIFVGIISILVYAVFLWVPFKYRSFINLFLIVLAYSLFCIVSGYHMRFSYFYITGGVAVVLTGVQLLTEAHKNAE
;
A
#
# COMPACT_ATOMS: atom_id res chain seq x y z
N MET A 1 -20.98 22.71 6.03
CA MET A 1 -19.77 21.91 6.32
C MET A 1 -18.64 22.44 5.46
N CYS A 2 -17.45 22.69 6.00
CA CYS A 2 -16.32 23.23 5.22
C CYS A 2 -15.86 22.21 4.16
N VAL A 3 -15.56 22.67 2.94
CA VAL A 3 -15.16 21.83 1.78
C VAL A 3 -13.94 20.96 2.11
N THR A 4 -12.99 21.48 2.86
CA THR A 4 -11.78 20.75 3.29
C THR A 4 -12.10 19.56 4.21
N THR A 5 -13.08 19.71 5.09
CA THR A 5 -13.57 18.63 5.97
C THR A 5 -14.32 17.55 5.19
N PHE A 6 -15.02 17.92 4.13
CA PHE A 6 -15.68 16.96 3.24
C PHE A 6 -14.65 16.12 2.48
N ILE A 7 -13.66 16.79 1.87
CA ILE A 7 -12.58 16.13 1.12
C ILE A 7 -11.80 15.16 2.02
N SER A 8 -11.43 15.56 3.24
CA SER A 8 -10.65 14.70 4.13
C SER A 8 -11.42 13.44 4.58
N LYS A 9 -12.73 13.59 4.83
CA LYS A 9 -13.60 12.48 5.24
C LYS A 9 -13.90 11.52 4.10
N HIS A 10 -13.70 11.92 2.85
CA HIS A 10 -14.04 11.13 1.67
C HIS A 10 -12.81 10.93 0.77
N LEU A 11 -11.61 11.10 1.32
CA LEU A 11 -10.36 11.11 0.58
C LEU A 11 -10.16 9.84 -0.25
N PHE A 12 -10.52 8.68 0.28
CA PHE A 12 -10.40 7.42 -0.46
C PHE A 12 -11.33 7.38 -1.69
N LEU A 13 -12.54 7.96 -1.59
CA LEU A 13 -13.42 8.10 -2.76
C LEU A 13 -12.83 9.09 -3.76
N PHE A 14 -12.30 10.22 -3.29
CA PHE A 14 -11.60 11.18 -4.15
C PHE A 14 -10.32 10.62 -4.79
N PHE A 15 -9.76 9.55 -4.23
CA PHE A 15 -8.67 8.81 -4.85
C PHE A 15 -9.19 7.85 -5.94
N VAL A 16 -10.22 7.05 -5.64
CA VAL A 16 -10.70 5.98 -6.56
C VAL A 16 -11.53 6.54 -7.72
N VAL A 17 -12.43 7.49 -7.47
CA VAL A 17 -13.38 8.00 -8.48
C VAL A 17 -12.66 8.57 -9.71
N PRO A 18 -11.63 9.42 -9.58
CA PRO A 18 -10.95 9.96 -10.75
C PRO A 18 -10.23 8.89 -11.57
N GLN A 19 -9.73 7.82 -10.93
CA GLN A 19 -9.19 6.66 -11.65
C GLN A 19 -10.28 5.96 -12.47
N LEU A 20 -11.46 5.76 -11.87
CA LEU A 20 -12.60 5.16 -12.57
C LEU A 20 -13.07 6.04 -13.73
N VAL A 21 -13.11 7.37 -13.55
CA VAL A 21 -13.46 8.31 -14.63
C VAL A 21 -12.48 8.16 -15.80
N MET A 22 -11.17 8.05 -15.54
CA MET A 22 -10.19 7.81 -16.60
C MET A 22 -10.38 6.46 -17.29
N VAL A 23 -10.72 5.42 -16.53
CA VAL A 23 -11.03 4.09 -17.07
C VAL A 23 -12.27 4.13 -17.96
N PHE A 24 -13.35 4.79 -17.52
CA PHE A 24 -14.56 4.95 -18.32
C PHE A 24 -14.30 5.78 -19.58
N TYR A 25 -13.50 6.83 -19.47
CA TYR A 25 -13.08 7.60 -20.63
C TYR A 25 -12.34 6.71 -21.64
N ALA A 26 -11.34 5.93 -21.20
CA ALA A 26 -10.66 4.98 -22.08
C ALA A 26 -11.64 3.96 -22.69
N LEU A 27 -12.54 3.39 -21.88
CA LEU A 27 -13.55 2.44 -22.33
C LEU A 27 -14.43 2.98 -23.46
N THR A 28 -14.82 4.26 -23.41
CA THR A 28 -15.60 4.88 -24.51
C THR A 28 -14.81 5.11 -25.79
N LYS A 29 -13.47 5.13 -25.71
CA LYS A 29 -12.59 5.35 -26.87
C LYS A 29 -12.15 4.06 -27.54
N ILE A 30 -11.86 3.02 -26.76
CA ILE A 30 -11.24 1.78 -27.26
C ILE A 30 -12.02 0.51 -26.92
N GLY A 31 -13.08 0.60 -26.12
CA GLY A 31 -13.80 -0.57 -25.65
C GLY A 31 -13.17 -1.23 -24.42
N LEU A 32 -13.88 -2.21 -23.87
CA LEU A 32 -13.58 -2.79 -22.55
C LEU A 32 -12.35 -3.71 -22.55
N ASN A 33 -12.12 -4.43 -23.65
CA ASN A 33 -11.15 -5.53 -23.76
C ASN A 33 -9.99 -5.23 -24.69
N GLU A 34 -9.89 -4.02 -25.24
CA GLU A 34 -8.84 -3.67 -26.20
C GLU A 34 -7.74 -2.82 -25.56
N CYS A 35 -6.56 -2.84 -26.18
CA CYS A 35 -5.44 -1.98 -25.81
C CYS A 35 -5.48 -0.72 -26.68
N TYR A 36 -5.18 0.45 -26.10
CA TYR A 36 -5.17 1.70 -26.86
C TYR A 36 -4.07 1.77 -27.93
N ALA A 37 -2.88 1.30 -27.59
CA ALA A 37 -1.68 1.40 -28.42
C ALA A 37 -0.84 0.12 -28.31
N ASP A 38 0.05 -0.07 -29.29
CA ASP A 38 1.09 -1.08 -29.18
C ASP A 38 2.16 -0.63 -28.19
N ARG A 39 2.36 -1.45 -27.16
CA ARG A 39 3.27 -1.21 -26.06
C ARG A 39 4.74 -1.15 -26.50
N GLU A 40 5.11 -1.76 -27.62
CA GLU A 40 6.48 -1.71 -28.15
C GLU A 40 6.85 -0.31 -28.68
N ALA A 41 5.88 0.48 -29.14
CA ALA A 41 6.12 1.81 -29.70
C ALA A 41 6.40 2.89 -28.62
N PHE A 42 6.05 2.65 -27.35
CA PHE A 42 6.06 3.67 -26.27
C PHE A 42 6.90 3.29 -25.06
N LYS A 43 8.05 2.65 -25.30
CA LYS A 43 8.94 2.25 -24.22
C LYS A 43 9.75 3.45 -23.70
N MET A 44 9.51 3.85 -22.46
CA MET A 44 10.29 4.89 -21.78
C MET A 44 11.62 4.30 -21.29
N ASP A 45 12.67 4.43 -22.10
CA ASP A 45 14.04 3.97 -21.79
C ASP A 45 14.97 5.16 -21.44
N GLY A 46 16.11 4.87 -20.80
CA GLY A 46 17.13 5.88 -20.46
C GLY A 46 16.66 6.93 -19.45
N ILE A 47 16.97 8.20 -19.69
CA ILE A 47 16.61 9.34 -18.80
C ILE A 47 15.08 9.49 -18.71
N PHE A 48 14.34 9.15 -19.76
CA PHE A 48 12.87 9.22 -19.76
C PHE A 48 12.23 8.20 -18.81
N ALA A 49 12.94 7.13 -18.41
CA ALA A 49 12.49 6.24 -17.35
C ALA A 49 12.40 6.95 -15.98
N LEU A 50 13.17 8.03 -15.75
CA LEU A 50 13.06 8.86 -14.53
C LEU A 50 11.76 9.67 -14.49
N LEU A 51 11.16 9.94 -15.66
CA LEU A 51 9.86 10.59 -15.77
C LEU A 51 8.70 9.60 -15.61
N ASN A 52 9.00 8.30 -15.49
CA ASN A 52 7.98 7.29 -15.31
C ASN A 52 7.25 7.51 -13.97
N PRO A 53 5.93 7.80 -13.99
CA PRO A 53 5.13 7.96 -12.78
C PRO A 53 5.29 6.80 -11.78
N TYR A 54 5.51 5.59 -12.27
CA TYR A 54 5.77 4.42 -11.43
C TYR A 54 6.95 4.63 -10.46
N ASN A 55 8.06 5.20 -10.92
CA ASN A 55 9.23 5.44 -10.06
C ASN A 55 8.95 6.49 -8.99
N TRP A 56 8.19 7.53 -9.34
CA TRP A 56 7.77 8.55 -8.39
C TRP A 56 6.82 8.00 -7.31
N THR A 57 5.97 7.01 -7.63
CA THR A 57 5.14 6.38 -6.60
C THR A 57 5.99 5.74 -5.51
N LEU A 58 7.12 5.11 -5.88
CA LEU A 58 8.04 4.48 -4.93
C LEU A 58 8.73 5.53 -4.05
N VAL A 59 9.29 6.59 -4.66
CA VAL A 59 9.96 7.67 -3.94
C VAL A 59 9.02 8.31 -2.93
N ILE A 60 7.82 8.68 -3.36
CA ILE A 60 6.80 9.29 -2.49
C ILE A 60 6.41 8.33 -1.35
N SER A 61 6.24 7.04 -1.66
CA SER A 61 5.93 6.03 -0.65
C SER A 61 7.00 5.96 0.44
N VAL A 62 8.29 5.92 0.06
CA VAL A 62 9.41 5.90 1.01
C VAL A 62 9.42 7.15 1.89
N LEU A 63 9.17 8.33 1.31
CA LEU A 63 9.08 9.59 2.07
C LEU A 63 7.92 9.57 3.07
N ILE A 64 6.74 9.09 2.67
CA ILE A 64 5.58 8.96 3.59
C ILE A 64 5.92 8.01 4.73
N ILE A 65 6.50 6.84 4.45
CA ILE A 65 6.86 5.85 5.48
C ILE A 65 7.89 6.42 6.44
N GLY A 66 8.98 7.00 5.92
CA GLY A 66 10.07 7.57 6.73
C GLY A 66 9.58 8.68 7.64
N LEU A 67 8.86 9.66 7.09
CA LEU A 67 8.29 10.76 7.86
C LEU A 67 7.23 10.29 8.86
N SER A 68 6.46 9.25 8.54
CA SER A 68 5.50 8.66 9.47
C SER A 68 6.16 7.95 10.65
N CYS A 69 7.44 7.58 10.55
CA CYS A 69 8.18 6.96 11.66
C CYS A 69 8.80 7.97 12.63
N LEU A 70 8.89 9.25 12.27
CA LEU A 70 9.55 10.27 13.08
C LEU A 70 8.57 11.02 13.98
N ARG A 71 8.98 11.37 15.20
CA ARG A 71 8.23 12.24 16.11
C ARG A 71 9.15 13.33 16.64
N LYS A 72 8.71 14.58 16.55
CA LYS A 72 9.39 15.70 17.20
C LYS A 72 8.70 15.98 18.53
N LYS A 73 9.44 15.85 19.62
CA LYS A 73 8.97 16.21 20.97
C LYS A 73 9.03 17.73 21.20
N ALA A 74 8.35 18.19 22.25
CA ALA A 74 8.29 19.61 22.61
C ALA A 74 9.66 20.20 22.99
N ASP A 75 10.55 19.37 23.54
CA ASP A 75 11.95 19.70 23.86
C ASP A 75 12.86 19.77 22.61
N GLY A 76 12.31 19.49 21.42
CA GLY A 76 13.05 19.48 20.15
C GLY A 76 13.65 18.12 19.77
N THR A 77 13.61 17.13 20.66
CA THR A 77 14.16 15.79 20.41
C THR A 77 13.41 15.08 19.28
N LEU A 78 14.16 14.50 18.34
CA LEU A 78 13.62 13.67 17.27
C LEU A 78 13.67 12.20 17.69
N VAL A 79 12.52 11.51 17.66
CA VAL A 79 12.38 10.11 18.05
C VAL A 79 11.90 9.28 16.86
N PHE A 80 12.58 8.17 16.60
CA PHE A 80 12.16 7.17 15.62
C PHE A 80 11.28 6.10 16.28
N VAL A 81 10.03 6.01 15.85
CA VAL A 81 9.03 5.05 16.35
C VAL A 81 9.05 3.79 15.47
N VAL A 82 9.83 2.80 15.91
CA VAL A 82 10.07 1.54 15.18
C VAL A 82 8.77 0.77 14.92
N ASN A 83 7.81 0.83 15.82
CA ASN A 83 6.52 0.16 15.63
C ASN A 83 5.71 0.73 14.48
N THR A 84 5.88 2.01 14.13
CA THR A 84 5.20 2.57 12.94
C THR A 84 5.77 1.92 11.67
N LEU A 85 7.10 1.74 11.61
CA LEU A 85 7.74 0.99 10.54
C LEU A 85 7.24 -0.46 10.53
N ASN A 86 7.21 -1.13 11.68
CA ASN A 86 6.77 -2.53 11.77
C ASN A 86 5.30 -2.71 11.35
N GLN A 87 4.42 -1.74 11.64
CA GLN A 87 3.05 -1.72 11.14
C GLN A 87 2.99 -1.60 9.61
N PHE A 88 3.84 -0.79 9.00
CA PHE A 88 3.97 -0.74 7.54
C PHE A 88 4.47 -2.08 6.99
N LEU A 89 5.53 -2.67 7.56
CA LEU A 89 6.09 -3.95 7.11
C LEU A 89 5.04 -5.07 7.16
N ASN A 90 4.22 -5.09 8.21
CA ASN A 90 3.09 -6.00 8.32
C ASN A 90 2.04 -5.78 7.23
N GLY A 91 1.67 -4.53 6.96
CA GLY A 91 0.75 -4.20 5.87
C GLY A 91 1.30 -4.57 4.49
N TYR A 92 2.61 -4.38 4.29
CA TYR A 92 3.33 -4.75 3.08
C TYR A 92 3.38 -6.27 2.89
N MET A 93 3.72 -7.04 3.93
CA MET A 93 3.70 -8.51 3.84
C MET A 93 2.32 -9.04 3.50
N PHE A 94 1.28 -8.49 4.15
CA PHE A 94 -0.10 -8.89 3.87
C PHE A 94 -0.49 -8.61 2.42
N HIS A 95 -0.13 -7.42 1.89
CA HIS A 95 -0.27 -7.09 0.47
C HIS A 95 0.40 -8.13 -0.43
N ARG A 96 1.64 -8.52 -0.10
CA ARG A 96 2.40 -9.49 -0.90
C ARG A 96 1.76 -10.87 -0.89
N SER A 97 1.24 -11.33 0.25
CA SER A 97 0.47 -12.58 0.33
C SER A 97 -0.72 -12.54 -0.63
N ILE A 98 -1.50 -11.45 -0.62
CA ILE A 98 -2.61 -11.28 -1.56
C ILE A 98 -2.11 -11.18 -3.01
N TYR A 99 -1.01 -10.47 -3.27
CA TYR A 99 -0.43 -10.36 -4.61
C TYR A 99 -0.11 -11.74 -5.21
N TYR A 100 0.32 -12.71 -4.40
CA TYR A 100 0.54 -14.08 -4.86
C TYR A 100 -0.77 -14.80 -5.20
N PHE A 101 -1.82 -14.65 -4.38
CA PHE A 101 -3.15 -15.16 -4.73
C PHE A 101 -3.68 -14.55 -6.03
N VAL A 102 -3.51 -13.23 -6.22
CA VAL A 102 -3.81 -12.56 -7.50
C VAL A 102 -3.01 -13.16 -8.64
N GLY A 103 -1.74 -13.52 -8.40
CA GLY A 103 -0.92 -14.27 -9.33
C GLY A 103 -1.56 -15.59 -9.75
N CYS A 104 -2.06 -16.39 -8.80
CA CYS A 104 -2.80 -17.62 -9.10
C CYS A 104 -4.05 -17.33 -9.95
N PHE A 105 -4.86 -16.32 -9.58
CA PHE A 105 -6.04 -15.94 -10.35
C PHE A 105 -5.72 -15.56 -11.79
N LYS A 106 -4.60 -14.85 -12.02
CA LYS A 106 -4.16 -14.52 -13.38
C LYS A 106 -3.83 -15.76 -14.22
N VAL A 107 -3.33 -16.84 -13.62
CA VAL A 107 -3.10 -18.11 -14.32
C VAL A 107 -4.42 -18.67 -14.83
N PHE A 108 -5.46 -18.69 -13.99
CA PHE A 108 -6.79 -19.16 -14.37
C PHE A 108 -7.49 -18.28 -15.40
N LEU A 109 -7.32 -16.97 -15.32
CA LEU A 109 -7.87 -16.04 -16.33
C LEU A 109 -7.18 -16.21 -17.69
N ASN A 110 -5.92 -16.65 -17.71
CA ASN A 110 -5.07 -16.82 -18.91
C ASN A 110 -5.08 -15.60 -19.87
N ASP A 111 -5.40 -14.42 -19.35
CA ASP A 111 -5.47 -13.20 -20.14
C ASP A 111 -4.07 -12.58 -20.28
N LYS A 112 -3.58 -12.53 -21.52
CA LYS A 112 -2.28 -11.98 -21.92
C LYS A 112 -2.43 -10.68 -22.72
N THR A 113 -3.64 -10.13 -22.81
CA THR A 113 -3.91 -8.90 -23.56
C THR A 113 -3.08 -7.75 -23.01
N CYS A 114 -2.55 -6.90 -23.90
CA CYS A 114 -1.64 -5.79 -23.62
C CYS A 114 -0.25 -6.20 -23.06
N SER A 115 0.09 -7.48 -23.19
CA SER A 115 1.40 -8.03 -22.85
C SER A 115 2.30 -8.07 -24.07
N VAL A 116 3.52 -7.53 -23.97
CA VAL A 116 4.51 -7.53 -25.07
C VAL A 116 4.77 -8.97 -25.51
N GLY A 117 4.49 -9.26 -26.79
CA GLY A 117 4.61 -10.60 -27.38
C GLY A 117 3.83 -11.69 -26.65
N ASN A 118 2.74 -11.35 -25.95
CA ASN A 118 1.93 -12.29 -25.14
C ASN A 118 2.75 -13.07 -24.09
N LYS A 119 3.87 -12.50 -23.61
CA LYS A 119 4.82 -13.21 -22.75
C LYS A 119 4.36 -13.36 -21.29
N LYS A 120 3.45 -12.50 -20.83
CA LYS A 120 3.06 -12.41 -19.40
C LYS A 120 1.56 -12.31 -19.22
N LEU A 121 1.05 -12.99 -18.21
CA LEU A 121 -0.33 -12.89 -17.74
C LEU A 121 -0.62 -11.49 -17.17
N ASN A 122 -1.65 -10.84 -17.71
CA ASN A 122 -1.98 -9.45 -17.50
C ASN A 122 -3.44 -9.20 -17.06
N GLY A 123 -4.23 -10.27 -16.88
CA GLY A 123 -5.67 -10.21 -16.59
C GLY A 123 -6.12 -9.40 -15.37
N ILE A 124 -5.23 -9.10 -14.42
CA ILE A 124 -5.53 -8.19 -13.30
C ILE A 124 -4.38 -7.20 -13.19
N SER A 125 -4.66 -5.89 -13.15
CA SER A 125 -3.58 -4.93 -13.02
C SER A 125 -3.03 -4.88 -11.59
N GLY A 126 -1.80 -5.37 -11.43
CA GLY A 126 -1.09 -5.36 -10.16
C GLY A 126 -0.71 -3.96 -9.69
N HIS A 127 -0.63 -3.00 -10.62
CA HIS A 127 -0.29 -1.61 -10.35
C HIS A 127 -1.42 -0.90 -9.60
N PHE A 128 -2.65 -1.03 -10.08
CA PHE A 128 -3.82 -0.43 -9.44
C PHE A 128 -4.20 -1.13 -8.14
N PHE A 129 -4.09 -2.46 -8.11
CA PHE A 129 -4.21 -3.22 -6.87
C PHE A 129 -3.29 -2.64 -5.77
N THR A 130 -2.01 -2.45 -6.12
CA THR A 130 -0.99 -1.89 -5.21
C THR A 130 -1.31 -0.45 -4.83
N ALA A 131 -1.64 0.40 -5.80
CA ALA A 131 -1.92 1.81 -5.58
C ALA A 131 -3.08 2.03 -4.60
N VAL A 132 -4.20 1.34 -4.83
CA VAL A 132 -5.40 1.41 -3.98
C VAL A 132 -5.09 0.92 -2.57
N TYR A 133 -4.42 -0.23 -2.44
CA TYR A 133 -4.08 -0.81 -1.14
C TYR A 133 -3.16 0.10 -0.32
N PHE A 134 -2.07 0.60 -0.91
CA PHE A 134 -1.10 1.44 -0.19
C PHE A 134 -1.65 2.83 0.15
N MET A 135 -2.59 3.37 -0.64
CA MET A 135 -3.30 4.60 -0.26
C MET A 135 -3.94 4.46 1.13
N ALA A 136 -4.61 3.33 1.40
CA ALA A 136 -5.24 3.08 2.69
C ALA A 136 -4.22 2.86 3.82
N ILE A 137 -3.08 2.21 3.53
CA ILE A 137 -1.97 2.07 4.48
C ILE A 137 -1.39 3.44 4.83
N PHE A 138 -1.15 4.32 3.85
CA PHE A 138 -0.60 5.64 4.09
C PHE A 138 -1.53 6.53 4.91
N ILE A 139 -2.84 6.50 4.64
CA ILE A 139 -3.84 7.18 5.47
C ILE A 139 -3.69 6.73 6.94
N ARG A 140 -3.62 5.41 7.18
CA ARG A 140 -3.48 4.86 8.53
C ARG A 140 -2.17 5.30 9.20
N LEU A 141 -1.04 5.26 8.49
CA LEU A 141 0.26 5.71 9.02
C LEU A 141 0.24 7.20 9.41
N ILE A 142 -0.33 8.06 8.55
CA ILE A 142 -0.40 9.50 8.78
C ILE A 142 -1.25 9.82 10.02
N LYS A 143 -2.34 9.08 10.24
CA LYS A 143 -3.19 9.24 11.44
C LYS A 143 -2.46 8.95 12.74
N GLN A 144 -1.41 8.12 12.71
CA GLN A 144 -0.64 7.76 13.90
C GLN A 144 0.47 8.76 14.23
N VAL A 145 0.65 9.81 13.43
CA VAL A 145 1.74 10.79 13.63
C VAL A 145 1.57 11.67 14.87
N ASP A 146 0.35 11.79 15.39
CA ASP A 146 0.12 12.52 16.65
C ASP A 146 0.57 11.74 17.90
N PHE A 147 0.87 10.45 17.76
CA PHE A 147 1.35 9.66 18.89
C PHE A 147 2.75 10.14 19.31
N LEU A 148 2.88 10.64 20.54
CA LEU A 148 4.16 11.03 21.13
C LEU A 148 4.62 9.96 22.12
N PRO A 149 5.77 9.29 21.89
CA PRO A 149 6.28 8.27 22.80
C PRO A 149 6.81 8.91 24.10
N LYS A 150 6.66 8.19 25.21
CA LYS A 150 7.09 8.68 26.53
C LYS A 150 8.63 8.62 26.71
N THR A 151 9.30 7.66 26.08
CA THR A 151 10.76 7.49 26.18
C THR A 151 11.58 8.72 25.79
N SER A 152 12.64 9.04 26.54
CA SER A 152 13.65 10.05 26.19
C SER A 152 14.68 9.59 25.15
N SER A 153 14.63 8.32 24.73
CA SER A 153 15.54 7.75 23.72
C SER A 153 15.23 8.27 22.31
N LEU A 154 16.26 8.28 21.46
CA LEU A 154 16.14 8.50 20.01
C LEU A 154 15.32 7.41 19.32
N VAL A 155 15.16 6.23 19.93
CA VAL A 155 14.42 5.09 19.37
C VAL A 155 13.34 4.65 20.35
N SER A 156 12.11 4.50 19.84
CA SER A 156 10.95 4.03 20.60
C SER A 156 10.31 2.80 19.98
N PHE A 157 10.08 1.79 20.82
CA PHE A 157 9.27 0.61 20.55
C PHE A 157 7.88 0.70 21.18
N GLU A 158 7.41 1.91 21.53
CA GLU A 158 6.05 2.09 22.02
C GLU A 158 5.04 1.94 20.87
N ILE A 159 3.91 1.29 21.12
CA ILE A 159 2.86 1.10 20.13
C ILE A 159 1.97 2.35 20.09
N PRO A 160 1.75 2.98 18.92
CA PRO A 160 0.63 3.90 18.75
C PRO A 160 -0.67 3.12 19.01
N ARG A 161 -1.34 3.37 20.13
CA ARG A 161 -2.59 2.66 20.47
C ARG A 161 -3.67 3.03 19.46
N ASP A 162 -3.97 2.13 18.52
CA ASP A 162 -5.20 2.18 17.75
C ASP A 162 -6.35 1.79 18.70
N LYS A 163 -7.08 2.78 19.26
CA LYS A 163 -8.30 2.56 20.07
C LYS A 163 -9.50 2.12 19.22
N THR A 164 -9.28 1.35 18.16
CA THR A 164 -10.35 0.89 17.28
C THR A 164 -10.92 -0.42 17.81
N SER A 165 -12.18 -0.40 18.26
CA SER A 165 -12.86 -1.58 18.81
C SER A 165 -13.74 -2.30 17.79
N THR A 166 -14.22 -1.61 16.74
CA THR A 166 -15.11 -2.22 15.73
C THR A 166 -14.52 -2.24 14.32
N PHE A 167 -15.01 -3.14 13.45
CA PHE A 167 -14.63 -3.21 12.03
C PHE A 167 -14.86 -1.88 11.31
N ARG A 168 -15.99 -1.23 11.61
CA ARG A 168 -16.37 0.07 11.04
C ARG A 168 -15.35 1.15 11.39
N ASP A 169 -14.86 1.18 12.63
CA ASP A 169 -13.85 2.15 13.06
C ASP A 169 -12.54 1.93 12.31
N ILE A 170 -12.10 0.67 12.15
CA ILE A 170 -10.89 0.34 11.37
C ILE A 170 -11.03 0.82 9.93
N LEU A 171 -12.17 0.55 9.27
CA LEU A 171 -12.41 1.02 7.91
C LEU A 171 -12.39 2.55 7.81
N PHE A 172 -13.00 3.26 8.76
CA PHE A 172 -12.92 4.72 8.79
C PHE A 172 -11.51 5.23 9.06
N HIS A 173 -10.71 4.52 9.85
CA HIS A 173 -9.31 4.84 10.05
C HIS A 173 -8.46 4.64 8.79
N MET A 174 -8.85 3.72 7.91
CA MET A 174 -8.14 3.45 6.65
C MET A 174 -8.61 4.32 5.48
N PHE A 175 -9.86 4.79 5.47
CA PHE A 175 -10.44 5.54 4.35
C PHE A 175 -10.58 7.05 4.55
N ARG A 176 -10.36 7.53 5.77
CA ARG A 176 -10.60 8.94 6.13
C ARG A 176 -9.39 9.54 6.83
N LEU A 177 -9.08 10.79 6.48
CA LEU A 177 -8.19 11.63 7.28
C LEU A 177 -9.03 12.57 8.14
N ASP A 178 -8.72 12.57 9.42
CA ASP A 178 -9.22 13.58 10.34
C ASP A 178 -8.22 14.75 10.25
N VAL A 179 -8.66 15.93 9.78
CA VAL A 179 -7.81 17.14 9.70
C VAL A 179 -7.59 17.76 11.10
N THR A 180 -7.52 16.91 12.11
CA THR A 180 -7.25 17.30 13.49
C THR A 180 -5.75 17.19 13.69
N GLY A 181 -5.08 18.32 13.87
CA GLY A 181 -3.63 18.39 14.10
C GLY A 181 -2.98 19.48 13.28
N LYS A 182 -2.44 20.50 13.96
CA LYS A 182 -1.68 21.58 13.36
C LYS A 182 -0.20 21.23 13.49
N GLY A 183 0.54 21.15 12.38
CA GLY A 183 1.97 20.87 12.41
C GLY A 183 2.56 20.71 11.01
N LEU A 184 3.79 21.22 10.83
CA LEU A 184 4.51 21.17 9.55
C LEU A 184 4.67 19.74 9.02
N GLN A 185 4.96 18.77 9.90
CA GLN A 185 5.11 17.36 9.52
C GLN A 185 3.84 16.78 8.90
N LYS A 186 2.67 17.05 9.52
CA LYS A 186 1.37 16.61 8.97
C LYS A 186 1.05 17.28 7.64
N PHE A 187 1.35 18.57 7.52
CA PHE A 187 1.18 19.29 6.26
C PHE A 187 2.03 18.65 5.14
N VAL A 188 3.31 18.39 5.40
CA VAL A 188 4.21 17.72 4.44
C VAL A 188 3.68 16.33 4.07
N LEU A 189 3.23 15.54 5.06
CA LEU A 189 2.64 14.23 4.81
C LEU A 189 1.36 14.30 3.96
N TYR A 190 0.50 15.29 4.16
CA TYR A 190 -0.67 15.51 3.31
C TYR A 190 -0.28 15.92 1.88
N CYS A 191 0.73 16.77 1.71
CA CYS A 191 1.27 17.11 0.39
C CYS A 191 1.86 15.89 -0.32
N LEU A 192 2.58 15.02 0.40
CA LEU A 192 3.10 13.77 -0.14
C LEU A 192 1.97 12.81 -0.52
N LEU A 193 0.93 12.69 0.30
CA LEU A 193 -0.23 11.85 -0.03
C LEU A 193 -0.99 12.37 -1.26
N LEU A 194 -1.12 13.69 -1.39
CA LEU A 194 -1.70 14.32 -2.58
C LEU A 194 -0.82 14.08 -3.82
N SER A 195 0.49 14.18 -3.67
CA SER A 195 1.45 13.85 -4.74
C SER A 195 1.33 12.39 -5.15
N TYR A 196 1.20 11.47 -4.19
CA TYR A 196 0.97 10.05 -4.44
C TYR A 196 -0.28 9.83 -5.30
N TYR A 197 -1.38 10.52 -4.96
CA TYR A 197 -2.62 10.47 -5.72
C TYR A 197 -2.42 10.94 -7.18
N PHE A 198 -1.80 12.10 -7.40
CA PHE A 198 -1.55 12.60 -8.76
C PHE A 198 -0.67 11.68 -9.58
N VAL A 199 0.39 11.12 -8.98
CA VAL A 199 1.28 10.19 -9.66
C VAL A 199 0.55 8.87 -9.98
N CYS A 200 -0.33 8.38 -9.10
CA CYS A 200 -1.19 7.22 -9.41
C CYS A 200 -2.17 7.53 -10.56
N LEU A 201 -2.71 8.75 -10.63
CA LEU A 201 -3.56 9.17 -11.75
C LEU A 201 -2.78 9.24 -13.07
N ALA A 202 -1.58 9.84 -13.05
CA ALA A 202 -0.69 9.84 -14.21
C ALA A 202 -0.31 8.42 -14.65
N THR A 203 -0.04 7.54 -13.68
CA THR A 203 0.20 6.11 -13.90
C THR A 203 -0.98 5.44 -14.60
N THR A 204 -2.20 5.80 -14.22
CA THR A 204 -3.44 5.27 -14.81
C THR A 204 -3.59 5.68 -16.25
N CYS A 205 -3.41 6.97 -16.54
CA CYS A 205 -3.40 7.48 -17.90
C CYS A 205 -2.36 6.76 -18.75
N LEU A 206 -1.11 6.71 -18.26
CA LEU A 206 -0.01 6.04 -18.96
C LEU A 206 -0.35 4.59 -19.28
N THR A 207 -0.95 3.89 -18.31
CA THR A 207 -1.26 2.47 -18.42
C THR A 207 -2.32 2.16 -19.45
N LEU A 208 -3.37 2.98 -19.50
CA LEU A 208 -4.48 2.82 -20.44
C LEU A 208 -4.07 3.27 -21.84
N PHE A 209 -3.51 4.48 -21.97
CA PHE A 209 -3.24 5.08 -23.28
C PHE A 209 -1.97 4.56 -23.97
N HIS A 210 -0.99 4.02 -23.24
CA HIS A 210 0.15 3.34 -23.86
C HIS A 210 -0.04 1.81 -23.96
N GLY A 211 -1.27 1.32 -23.75
CA GLY A 211 -1.59 -0.09 -23.96
C GLY A 211 -0.84 -1.04 -23.03
N TYR A 212 -0.64 -0.66 -21.77
CA TYR A 212 -0.11 -1.57 -20.74
C TYR A 212 -1.20 -2.48 -20.16
N HIS A 213 -2.46 -2.01 -20.16
CA HIS A 213 -3.62 -2.77 -19.70
C HIS A 213 -4.90 -2.34 -20.43
N THR A 214 -5.86 -3.25 -20.55
CA THR A 214 -7.23 -2.93 -20.97
C THR A 214 -7.99 -2.24 -19.85
N PRO A 215 -9.08 -1.48 -20.14
CA PRO A 215 -9.96 -0.95 -19.11
C PRO A 215 -10.46 -2.02 -18.12
N LEU A 216 -10.83 -3.21 -18.60
CA LEU A 216 -11.28 -4.32 -17.74
C LEU A 216 -10.22 -4.77 -16.75
N GLN A 217 -8.96 -4.95 -17.20
CA GLN A 217 -7.85 -5.36 -16.34
C GLN A 217 -7.57 -4.33 -15.24
N VAL A 218 -7.77 -3.04 -15.55
CA VAL A 218 -7.66 -1.95 -14.56
C VAL A 218 -8.80 -2.00 -13.55
N ILE A 219 -10.05 -2.20 -13.99
CA ILE A 219 -11.22 -2.36 -13.11
C ILE A 219 -10.99 -3.51 -12.13
N TYR A 220 -10.53 -4.67 -12.61
CA TYR A 220 -10.18 -5.79 -11.74
C TYR A 220 -9.08 -5.44 -10.75
N GLY A 221 -8.05 -4.70 -11.17
CA GLY A 221 -7.01 -4.21 -10.27
C GLY A 221 -7.55 -3.34 -9.14
N ILE A 222 -8.41 -2.37 -9.46
CA ILE A 222 -9.05 -1.47 -8.47
C ILE A 222 -9.94 -2.28 -7.52
N PHE A 223 -10.78 -3.16 -8.06
CA PHE A 223 -11.72 -3.97 -7.28
C PHE A 223 -11.01 -4.91 -6.30
N VAL A 224 -9.99 -5.62 -6.78
CA VAL A 224 -9.14 -6.47 -5.93
C VAL A 224 -8.42 -5.62 -4.87
N GLY A 225 -7.99 -4.40 -5.19
CA GLY A 225 -7.43 -3.45 -4.23
C GLY A 225 -8.38 -3.15 -3.08
N ILE A 226 -9.64 -2.84 -3.39
CA ILE A 226 -10.68 -2.56 -2.38
C ILE A 226 -10.95 -3.81 -1.53
N ILE A 227 -11.14 -4.98 -2.15
CA ILE A 227 -11.34 -6.25 -1.40
C ILE A 227 -10.16 -6.49 -0.46
N SER A 228 -8.94 -6.30 -0.92
CA SER A 228 -7.74 -6.54 -0.12
C SER A 228 -7.64 -5.64 1.09
N ILE A 229 -8.14 -4.40 1.00
CA ILE A 229 -8.25 -3.50 2.15
C ILE A 229 -9.29 -4.02 3.15
N LEU A 230 -10.43 -4.53 2.68
CA LEU A 230 -11.45 -5.13 3.55
C LEU A 230 -10.91 -6.35 4.30
N VAL A 231 -10.20 -7.25 3.59
CA VAL A 231 -9.57 -8.42 4.22
C VAL A 231 -8.46 -7.99 5.18
N TYR A 232 -7.67 -6.97 4.83
CA TYR A 232 -6.66 -6.43 5.74
C TYR A 232 -7.29 -5.78 6.99
N ALA A 233 -8.43 -5.11 6.87
CA ALA A 233 -9.15 -4.57 8.01
C ALA A 233 -9.61 -5.67 8.98
N VAL A 234 -10.01 -6.84 8.47
CA VAL A 234 -10.27 -8.03 9.30
C VAL A 234 -8.96 -8.54 9.94
N PHE A 235 -7.87 -8.60 9.18
CA PHE A 235 -6.56 -9.00 9.71
C PHE A 235 -6.06 -8.09 10.85
N LEU A 236 -6.42 -6.80 10.82
CA LEU A 236 -6.11 -5.86 11.90
C LEU A 236 -6.83 -6.17 13.22
N TRP A 237 -7.79 -7.09 13.28
CA TRP A 237 -8.33 -7.58 14.57
C TRP A 237 -7.40 -8.53 15.30
N VAL A 238 -6.50 -9.19 14.58
CA VAL A 238 -5.46 -10.00 15.20
C VAL A 238 -4.59 -9.09 16.08
N PRO A 239 -4.28 -9.44 17.33
CA PRO A 239 -3.40 -8.63 18.17
C PRO A 239 -2.05 -8.39 17.49
N PHE A 240 -1.52 -7.16 17.58
CA PHE A 240 -0.32 -6.75 16.86
C PHE A 240 0.87 -7.71 17.07
N LYS A 241 1.02 -8.23 18.30
CA LYS A 241 2.05 -9.22 18.67
C LYS A 241 2.06 -10.50 17.83
N TYR A 242 0.93 -10.90 17.24
CA TYR A 242 0.82 -12.11 16.43
C TYR A 242 0.84 -11.83 14.92
N ARG A 243 0.64 -10.56 14.51
CA ARG A 243 0.50 -10.21 13.09
C ARG A 243 1.74 -10.55 12.28
N SER A 244 2.93 -10.22 12.77
CA SER A 244 4.18 -10.47 12.04
C SER A 244 4.40 -11.96 11.77
N PHE A 245 4.13 -12.79 12.76
CA PHE A 245 4.24 -14.25 12.63
C PHE A 245 3.21 -14.82 11.65
N ILE A 246 1.94 -14.42 11.80
CA ILE A 246 0.87 -14.87 10.90
C ILE A 246 1.15 -14.39 9.47
N ASN A 247 1.64 -13.17 9.28
CA ASN A 247 2.03 -12.67 7.96
C ASN A 247 3.18 -13.48 7.34
N LEU A 248 4.19 -13.85 8.14
CA LEU A 248 5.28 -14.69 7.68
C LEU A 248 4.76 -16.08 7.25
N PHE A 249 3.83 -16.66 8.01
CA PHE A 249 3.19 -17.91 7.62
C PHE A 249 2.36 -17.76 6.34
N LEU A 250 1.52 -16.73 6.26
CA LEU A 250 0.66 -16.45 5.11
C LEU A 250 1.47 -16.22 3.83
N ILE A 251 2.59 -15.50 3.90
CA ILE A 251 3.41 -15.22 2.71
C ILE A 251 4.12 -16.48 2.21
N VAL A 252 4.60 -17.34 3.13
CA VAL A 252 5.17 -18.65 2.78
C VAL A 252 4.10 -19.50 2.08
N LEU A 253 2.91 -19.60 2.66
CA LEU A 253 1.81 -20.39 2.11
C LEU A 253 1.37 -19.86 0.74
N ALA A 254 1.13 -18.56 0.62
CA ALA A 254 0.65 -17.93 -0.61
C ALA A 254 1.69 -18.03 -1.74
N TYR A 255 2.98 -17.84 -1.44
CA TYR A 255 4.04 -17.99 -2.44
C TYR A 255 4.20 -19.46 -2.86
N SER A 256 4.14 -20.40 -1.92
CA SER A 256 4.21 -21.83 -2.23
C SER A 256 3.08 -22.24 -3.17
N LEU A 257 1.85 -21.81 -2.88
CA LEU A 257 0.71 -22.05 -3.75
C LEU A 257 0.90 -21.42 -5.13
N PHE A 258 1.37 -20.17 -5.19
CA PHE A 258 1.66 -19.49 -6.45
C PHE A 258 2.70 -20.25 -7.29
N CYS A 259 3.76 -20.74 -6.66
CA CYS A 259 4.79 -21.56 -7.29
C CYS A 259 4.22 -22.86 -7.86
N ILE A 260 3.38 -23.57 -7.09
CA ILE A 260 2.71 -24.80 -7.55
C ILE A 260 1.81 -24.50 -8.75
N VAL A 261 0.93 -23.51 -8.64
CA VAL A 261 -0.06 -23.16 -9.69
C VAL A 261 0.63 -22.67 -10.97
N SER A 262 1.72 -21.93 -10.83
CA SER A 262 2.40 -21.30 -11.98
C SER A 262 3.56 -22.13 -12.54
N GLY A 263 3.88 -23.28 -11.94
CA GLY A 263 5.04 -24.08 -12.31
C GLY A 263 6.39 -23.40 -12.05
N TYR A 264 6.46 -22.44 -11.12
CA TYR A 264 7.72 -21.78 -10.74
C TYR A 264 8.43 -22.54 -9.63
N HIS A 265 9.75 -22.64 -9.72
CA HIS A 265 10.56 -23.08 -8.59
C HIS A 265 10.54 -22.05 -7.46
N MET A 266 10.32 -22.52 -6.23
CA MET A 266 10.45 -21.67 -5.05
C MET A 266 11.87 -21.14 -4.93
N ARG A 267 12.01 -19.82 -4.81
CA ARG A 267 13.28 -19.15 -4.54
C ARG A 267 13.16 -18.29 -3.29
N PHE A 268 14.20 -18.31 -2.45
CA PHE A 268 14.27 -17.38 -1.34
C PHE A 268 14.38 -15.96 -1.90
N SER A 269 13.37 -15.14 -1.62
CA SER A 269 13.25 -13.78 -2.10
C SER A 269 13.26 -12.77 -0.95
N TYR A 270 13.45 -11.50 -1.28
CA TYR A 270 13.53 -10.39 -0.32
C TYR A 270 12.30 -10.26 0.58
N PHE A 271 11.15 -10.77 0.18
CA PHE A 271 9.93 -10.77 1.01
C PHE A 271 10.07 -11.60 2.28
N TYR A 272 10.83 -12.70 2.26
CA TYR A 272 11.11 -13.48 3.47
C TYR A 272 12.03 -12.71 4.42
N ILE A 273 12.98 -11.94 3.88
CA ILE A 273 13.83 -11.05 4.67
C ILE A 273 12.96 -9.98 5.34
N THR A 274 12.04 -9.36 4.60
CA THR A 274 11.09 -8.39 5.15
C THR A 274 10.27 -8.99 6.29
N GLY A 275 9.81 -10.24 6.14
CA GLY A 275 9.06 -10.93 7.20
C GLY A 275 9.89 -11.33 8.41
N GLY A 276 11.11 -11.81 8.20
CA GLY A 276 12.06 -12.06 9.29
C GLY A 276 12.33 -10.78 10.08
N VAL A 277 12.59 -9.65 9.41
CA VAL A 277 12.77 -8.34 10.06
C VAL A 277 11.53 -7.96 10.86
N ALA A 278 10.33 -8.05 10.30
CA ALA A 278 9.09 -7.71 11.01
C ALA A 278 8.88 -8.58 12.27
N VAL A 279 9.17 -9.88 12.20
CA VAL A 279 9.11 -10.80 13.35
C VAL A 279 10.13 -10.42 14.42
N VAL A 280 11.38 -10.15 14.03
CA VAL A 280 12.43 -9.71 14.96
C VAL A 280 12.05 -8.41 15.65
N LEU A 281 11.55 -7.42 14.90
CA LEU A 281 11.09 -6.15 15.47
C LEU A 281 9.95 -6.35 16.47
N THR A 282 9.00 -7.24 16.19
CA THR A 282 7.94 -7.61 17.13
C THR A 282 8.50 -8.32 18.37
N GLY A 283 9.50 -9.19 18.22
CA GLY A 283 10.17 -9.86 19.33
C GLY A 283 10.86 -8.86 20.27
N VAL A 284 11.64 -7.93 19.72
CA VAL A 284 12.31 -6.86 20.50
C VAL A 284 11.28 -5.98 21.22
N GLN A 285 10.18 -5.64 20.56
CA GLN A 285 9.09 -4.90 21.18
C GLN A 285 8.50 -5.65 22.39
N LEU A 286 8.19 -6.94 22.26
CA LEU A 286 7.64 -7.75 23.35
C LEU A 286 8.59 -7.86 24.53
N LEU A 287 9.90 -8.02 24.28
CA LEU A 287 10.92 -8.03 25.33
C LEU A 287 11.00 -6.68 26.05
N THR A 288 10.92 -5.57 25.30
CA THR A 288 10.92 -4.22 25.87
C THR A 288 9.70 -3.97 26.76
N GLU A 289 8.51 -4.45 26.35
CA GLU A 289 7.29 -4.35 27.15
C GLU A 289 7.36 -5.21 28.42
N ALA A 290 7.90 -6.42 28.32
CA ALA A 290 8.07 -7.30 29.48
C ALA A 290 9.02 -6.70 30.52
N HIS A 291 10.12 -6.09 30.09
CA HIS A 291 11.07 -5.43 30.99
C HIS A 291 10.44 -4.24 31.73
N LYS A 292 9.71 -3.37 31.02
CA LYS A 292 9.02 -2.22 31.63
C LYS A 292 7.92 -2.61 32.62
N ASN A 293 7.34 -3.80 32.50
CA ASN A 293 6.31 -4.27 33.43
C ASN A 293 6.89 -5.00 34.66
N ALA A 294 8.19 -5.28 34.65
CA ALA A 294 8.90 -5.91 35.76
C ALA A 294 9.53 -4.88 36.73
N GLU A 295 9.65 -3.63 36.30
CA GLU A 295 10.03 -2.45 37.10
C GLU A 295 8.80 -1.83 37.78
#